data_AF-A0A2V7IY92-F1
#
_entry.id   AF-A0A2V7IY92-F1
#
_cell.length_a   1.000
_cell.length_b   1.000
_cell.length_c   1.000
_cell.angle_alpha   90.00
_cell.angle_beta   90.00
_cell.angle_gamma   90.00
#
_symmetry.space_group_name_H-M   'P 1'
#
loop_
_entity.id
_entity.type
_entity.pdbx_description
1 polymer ?
#
loop_
_entity_poly.entity_id
_entity_poly.type
_entity_poly.pdbx_seq_one_letter_code
_entity_poly.pdbx_strand_id
1 'polypeptide(L)'
;MIDLRLLRASPQQVRAALARRGDPTVTRLLDELEALDMRRRALTGRLDQLKAERNEAAKADARLMKEKGALPLDIRESRRALGERIDGIEAELKGVEQALEQKLLHVPNL
;
A
#
# COMPACT_ATOMS: atom_id res chain seq x y z
N MET A 1 10.06 -15.51 13.19
CA MET A 1 9.52 -14.18 12.82
C MET A 1 8.02 -14.30 12.87
N ILE A 2 7.33 -13.38 13.57
CA ILE A 2 5.86 -13.42 13.65
C ILE A 2 5.26 -13.20 12.26
N ASP A 3 4.30 -14.04 11.88
CA ASP A 3 3.54 -13.84 10.65
C ASP A 3 2.59 -12.64 10.81
N LEU A 4 2.71 -11.67 9.91
CA LEU A 4 1.82 -10.50 9.88
C LEU A 4 0.34 -10.90 9.72
N ARG A 5 0.08 -12.07 9.12
CA ARG A 5 -1.27 -12.67 9.05
C ARG A 5 -1.81 -13.01 10.43
N LEU A 6 -0.97 -13.52 11.33
CA LEU A 6 -1.37 -13.85 12.70
C LEU A 6 -1.64 -12.58 13.52
N LEU A 7 -0.78 -11.56 13.37
CA LEU A 7 -1.00 -10.25 13.98
C LEU A 7 -2.34 -9.64 13.52
N ARG A 8 -2.70 -9.84 12.26
CA ARG A 8 -3.96 -9.38 11.67
C ARG A 8 -5.17 -10.18 12.13
N ALA A 9 -5.06 -11.50 12.17
CA ALA A 9 -6.18 -12.38 12.49
C ALA A 9 -6.55 -12.31 13.98
N SER A 10 -5.54 -12.21 14.85
CA SER A 10 -5.73 -12.25 16.31
C SER A 10 -4.81 -11.25 17.02
N PRO A 11 -4.97 -9.93 16.81
CA PRO A 11 -4.10 -8.90 17.40
C PRO A 11 -4.12 -8.95 18.93
N GLN A 12 -5.28 -9.18 19.56
CA GLN A 12 -5.36 -9.30 21.02
C GLN A 12 -4.61 -10.53 21.55
N GLN A 13 -4.65 -11.64 20.83
CA GLN A 13 -3.95 -12.87 21.22
C GLN A 13 -2.43 -12.68 21.15
N VAL A 14 -1.95 -12.03 20.08
CA VAL A 14 -0.54 -11.70 19.92
C VAL A 14 -0.07 -10.73 20.99
N ARG A 15 -0.85 -9.67 21.27
CA ARG A 15 -0.58 -8.73 22.38
C ARG A 15 -0.53 -9.44 23.73
N ALA A 16 -1.48 -10.33 24.03
CA ALA A 16 -1.50 -11.07 25.29
C ALA A 16 -0.32 -12.03 25.45
N ALA A 17 0.06 -12.73 24.37
CA ALA A 17 1.23 -13.62 24.38
C ALA A 17 2.54 -12.85 24.60
N LEU A 18 2.66 -11.67 23.99
CA LEU A 18 3.84 -10.82 24.13
C LEU A 18 3.86 -10.08 25.47
N ALA A 19 2.70 -9.70 26.02
CA ALA A 19 2.59 -9.09 27.34
C ALA A 19 3.05 -10.03 28.46
N ARG A 20 2.89 -11.35 28.30
CA ARG A 20 3.44 -12.34 29.25
C ARG A 20 4.97 -12.31 29.36
N ARG A 21 5.68 -11.78 28.34
CA ARG A 21 7.13 -11.55 28.42
C ARG A 21 7.51 -10.31 29.22
N GLY A 22 6.57 -9.44 29.55
CA GLY A 22 6.79 -8.27 30.40
C GLY A 22 7.55 -7.11 29.74
N ASP A 23 7.67 -7.08 28.40
CA ASP A 23 8.39 -6.03 27.69
C ASP A 23 7.42 -4.99 27.08
N PRO A 24 7.33 -3.77 27.65
CA PRO A 24 6.44 -2.72 27.17
C PRO A 24 6.83 -2.17 25.79
N THR A 25 8.07 -2.38 25.33
CA THR A 25 8.50 -1.94 23.99
C THR A 25 7.78 -2.71 22.88
N VAL A 26 7.35 -3.95 23.17
CA VAL A 26 6.68 -4.81 22.21
C VAL A 26 5.27 -4.32 21.92
N THR A 27 4.53 -3.82 22.91
CA THR A 27 3.18 -3.27 22.68
C THR A 27 3.23 -2.09 21.70
N ARG A 28 4.20 -1.18 21.88
CA ARG A 28 4.39 -0.05 20.97
C ARG A 28 4.77 -0.50 19.55
N LEU A 29 5.63 -1.50 19.44
CA LEU A 29 6.01 -2.09 18.14
C LEU A 29 4.79 -2.68 17.41
N LEU A 30 3.87 -3.32 18.13
CA LEU A 30 2.63 -3.87 17.56
C LEU A 30 1.70 -2.77 17.05
N ASP A 31 1.55 -1.67 17.79
CA ASP A 31 0.76 -0.51 17.34
C ASP A 31 1.33 0.10 16.07
N GLU A 32 2.66 0.25 16.01
CA GLU A 32 3.36 0.76 14.83
C GLU A 32 3.18 -0.18 13.61
N LEU A 33 3.24 -1.50 13.82
CA LEU A 33 3.01 -2.49 12.76
C LEU A 33 1.57 -2.48 12.25
N GLU A 34 0.59 -2.33 13.15
CA GLU A 34 -0.82 -2.24 12.79
C GLU A 34 -1.10 -0.98 11.96
N ALA A 35 -0.54 0.16 12.36
CA ALA A 35 -0.65 1.42 11.61
C ALA A 35 0.01 1.32 10.22
N LEU A 36 1.18 0.70 10.11
CA LEU A 36 1.85 0.48 8.82
C LEU A 36 1.06 -0.48 7.93
N ASP A 37 0.49 -1.55 8.48
CA ASP A 37 -0.33 -2.49 7.73
C ASP A 37 -1.61 -1.82 7.21
N MET A 38 -2.26 -0.99 8.03
CA MET A 38 -3.39 -0.16 7.60
C MET A 38 -3.01 0.76 6.44
N ARG A 39 -1.89 1.48 6.57
CA ARG A 39 -1.41 2.39 5.52
C ARG A 39 -1.08 1.62 4.23
N ARG A 40 -0.44 0.45 4.34
CA ARG A 40 -0.15 -0.42 3.20
C ARG A 40 -1.43 -0.75 2.45
N ARG A 41 -2.46 -1.23 3.15
CA ARG A 41 -3.75 -1.59 2.51
C ARG A 41 -4.45 -0.39 1.87
N ALA A 42 -4.43 0.76 2.52
CA ALA A 42 -5.01 1.98 1.97
C ALA A 42 -4.30 2.39 0.67
N LEU A 43 -2.96 2.32 0.64
CA LEU A 43 -2.16 2.60 -0.55
C LEU A 43 -2.39 1.57 -1.65
N THR A 44 -2.44 0.28 -1.33
CA THR A 44 -2.77 -0.78 -2.30
C THR A 44 -4.14 -0.55 -2.92
N GLY A 45 -5.17 -0.27 -2.10
CA GLY A 45 -6.52 -0.01 -2.62
C GLY A 45 -6.59 1.23 -3.52
N ARG A 46 -5.87 2.31 -3.16
CA ARG A 46 -5.75 3.50 -4.01
C ARG A 46 -5.01 3.19 -5.32
N LEU A 47 -3.93 2.41 -5.26
CA LEU A 47 -3.15 2.02 -6.42
C LEU A 47 -3.98 1.19 -7.40
N ASP A 48 -4.75 0.23 -6.90
CA ASP A 48 -5.66 -0.59 -7.71
C ASP A 48 -6.73 0.26 -8.39
N GLN A 49 -7.29 1.25 -7.67
CA GLN A 49 -8.25 2.20 -8.23
C GLN A 49 -7.63 3.04 -9.36
N LEU A 50 -6.41 3.58 -9.17
CA LEU A 50 -5.73 4.36 -10.20
C LEU A 50 -5.33 3.50 -11.42
N LYS A 51 -4.94 2.24 -11.19
CA LYS A 51 -4.64 1.29 -12.27
C LYS A 51 -5.90 0.98 -13.09
N ALA A 52 -7.05 0.82 -12.43
CA ALA A 52 -8.33 0.66 -13.11
C ALA A 52 -8.69 1.91 -13.92
N GLU A 53 -8.54 3.10 -13.34
CA GLU A 53 -8.76 4.38 -14.03
C GLU A 53 -7.86 4.51 -15.27
N ARG A 54 -6.57 4.18 -15.15
CA ARG A 54 -5.61 4.18 -16.26
C ARG A 54 -6.03 3.22 -17.38
N ASN A 55 -6.52 2.04 -17.03
CA ASN A 55 -6.94 1.06 -18.03
C ASN A 55 -8.21 1.53 -18.78
N GLU A 56 -9.17 2.14 -18.09
CA GLU A 56 -10.36 2.73 -18.73
C GLU A 56 -9.99 3.95 -19.59
N ALA A 57 -9.09 4.80 -19.08
CA ALA A 57 -8.49 5.90 -19.82
C ALA A 57 -7.84 5.43 -21.12
N ALA A 58 -7.05 4.37 -21.10
CA ALA A 58 -6.40 3.82 -22.29
C ALA A 58 -7.41 3.34 -23.35
N LYS A 59 -8.55 2.76 -22.93
CA LYS A 59 -9.64 2.37 -23.85
C LYS A 59 -10.31 3.60 -24.47
N ALA A 60 -10.51 4.67 -23.70
CA ALA A 60 -11.04 5.93 -24.21
C ALA A 60 -10.06 6.58 -25.21
N ASP A 61 -8.77 6.57 -24.89
CA ASP A 61 -7.71 7.13 -25.73
C ASP A 61 -7.61 6.43 -27.08
N ALA A 62 -7.74 5.08 -27.10
CA ALA A 62 -7.76 4.31 -28.33
C ALA A 62 -8.94 4.65 -29.25
N ARG A 63 -10.13 4.92 -28.68
CA ARG A 63 -11.30 5.39 -29.44
C ARG A 63 -11.06 6.78 -30.03
N LEU A 64 -10.56 7.68 -29.20
CA LEU A 64 -10.28 9.06 -29.60
C LEU A 64 -9.20 9.15 -30.70
N MET A 65 -8.16 8.32 -30.62
CA MET A 65 -7.14 8.18 -31.66
C MET A 65 -7.72 7.69 -32.98
N LYS A 66 -8.68 6.75 -32.96
CA LYS A 66 -9.35 6.28 -34.19
C LYS A 66 -10.25 7.36 -34.81
N GLU A 67 -10.94 8.15 -33.99
CA GLU A 67 -11.85 9.19 -34.47
C GLU A 67 -11.13 10.45 -34.95
N LYS A 68 -10.10 10.90 -34.23
CA LYS A 68 -9.45 12.19 -34.45
C LYS A 68 -8.02 12.10 -34.99
N GLY A 69 -7.47 10.90 -35.12
CA GLY A 69 -6.08 10.67 -35.54
C GLY A 69 -5.02 11.04 -34.50
N ALA A 70 -5.38 11.77 -33.44
CA ALA A 70 -4.47 12.20 -32.39
C ALA A 70 -5.18 12.39 -31.04
N LEU A 71 -4.43 12.22 -29.95
CA LEU A 71 -4.84 12.62 -28.60
C LEU A 71 -4.64 14.13 -28.42
N PRO A 72 -5.68 14.89 -28.02
CA PRO A 72 -5.58 16.27 -27.56
C PRO A 72 -4.53 16.44 -26.47
N LEU A 73 -3.94 17.64 -26.40
CA LEU A 73 -2.91 17.97 -25.42
C LEU A 73 -3.40 17.79 -23.98
N ASP A 74 -4.59 18.32 -23.65
CA ASP A 74 -5.18 18.21 -22.31
C ASP A 74 -5.33 16.76 -21.83
N ILE A 75 -5.68 15.85 -22.74
CA ILE A 75 -5.80 14.43 -22.42
C ILE A 75 -4.44 13.81 -22.16
N ARG A 76 -3.42 14.12 -22.98
CA ARG A 76 -2.05 13.65 -22.72
C ARG A 76 -1.51 14.14 -21.38
N GLU A 77 -1.75 15.40 -21.04
CA GLU A 77 -1.34 15.95 -19.75
C GLU A 77 -2.06 15.25 -18.60
N SER A 78 -3.37 15.02 -18.71
CA SER A 78 -4.12 14.23 -17.74
C SER A 78 -3.58 12.81 -17.59
N ARG A 79 -3.21 12.12 -18.69
CA ARG A 79 -2.60 10.78 -18.63
C ARG A 79 -1.24 10.79 -17.96
N ARG A 80 -0.42 11.80 -18.25
CA ARG A 80 0.88 11.97 -17.61
C ARG A 80 0.74 12.17 -16.10
N ALA A 81 -0.16 13.07 -15.69
CA ALA A 81 -0.44 13.30 -14.27
C ALA A 81 -0.97 12.05 -13.57
N LEU A 82 -1.79 11.23 -14.25
CA LEU A 82 -2.23 9.93 -13.73
C LEU A 82 -1.06 8.96 -13.54
N GLY A 83 -0.13 8.90 -14.49
CA GLY A 83 1.11 8.13 -14.37
C GLY A 83 1.96 8.56 -13.18
N GLU A 84 2.21 9.87 -13.05
CA GLU A 84 2.99 10.43 -11.93
C GLU A 84 2.34 10.14 -10.57
N ARG A 85 1.00 10.17 -10.48
CA ARG A 85 0.27 9.78 -9.27
C ARG A 85 0.43 8.29 -8.94
N ILE A 86 0.38 7.42 -9.94
CA ILE A 86 0.61 5.98 -9.76
C ILE A 86 2.03 5.75 -9.24
N ASP A 87 3.03 6.32 -9.90
CA ASP A 87 4.45 6.16 -9.53
C ASP A 87 4.70 6.67 -8.10
N GLY A 88 4.08 7.79 -7.71
CA GLY A 88 4.16 8.32 -6.35
C GLY A 88 3.58 7.37 -5.30
N ILE A 89 2.41 6.78 -5.56
CA ILE A 89 1.80 5.80 -4.64
C ILE A 89 2.60 4.50 -4.60
N GLU A 90 3.17 4.05 -5.73
CA GLU A 90 4.03 2.86 -5.75
C GLU A 90 5.30 3.05 -4.93
N ALA A 91 5.92 4.24 -5.02
CA ALA A 91 7.06 4.60 -4.20
C ALA A 91 6.72 4.64 -2.70
N GLU A 92 5.57 5.25 -2.35
CA GLU A 92 5.09 5.29 -0.95
C GLU A 92 4.80 3.89 -0.41
N LEU A 93 4.12 3.05 -1.21
CA LEU A 93 3.80 1.68 -0.85
C LEU A 93 5.07 0.87 -0.57
N LYS A 94 6.07 0.97 -1.45
CA LYS A 94 7.38 0.32 -1.27
C LYS A 94 8.07 0.77 0.02
N GLY A 95 8.01 2.07 0.34
CA GLY A 95 8.57 2.59 1.59
C GLY A 95 7.86 2.02 2.83
N VAL A 96 6.52 1.90 2.78
CA VAL A 96 5.73 1.30 3.86
C VAL A 96 6.05 -0.19 4.02
N GLU A 97 6.19 -0.93 2.91
CA GLU A 97 6.55 -2.35 2.93
C GLU A 97 7.92 -2.59 3.54
N GLN A 98 8.92 -1.78 3.16
CA GLN A 98 10.26 -1.85 3.74
C GLN A 98 10.26 -1.54 5.25
N ALA A 99 9.54 -0.50 5.67
CA ALA A 99 9.41 -0.15 7.08
C ALA A 99 8.74 -1.28 7.89
N LEU A 100 7.76 -1.94 7.29
CA LEU A 100 7.03 -3.04 7.89
C LEU A 100 7.92 -4.29 8.01
N GLU A 101 8.69 -4.63 6.97
CA GLU A 101 9.68 -5.72 7.00
C GLU A 101 10.77 -5.49 8.06
N GLN A 102 11.32 -4.27 8.12
CA GLN A 102 12.32 -3.91 9.13
C GLN A 102 11.78 -4.06 10.56
N LYS A 103 10.55 -3.58 10.82
CA LYS A 103 9.95 -3.70 12.14
C LYS A 103 9.63 -5.14 12.51
N LEU A 104 9.22 -5.98 11.55
CA LEU A 104 8.97 -7.40 11.79
C LEU A 104 10.23 -8.16 12.22
N LEU A 105 11.42 -7.75 11.79
CA LEU A 105 12.69 -8.35 12.25
C LEU A 105 12.94 -8.13 13.74
N HIS A 106 12.44 -7.04 14.30
CA HIS A 106 12.56 -6.72 15.72
C HIS A 106 11.49 -7.38 16.58
N VAL A 107 10.47 -7.99 15.97
CA VAL A 107 9.43 -8.68 16.73
C VAL A 107 9.99 -10.03 17.21
N PRO A 108 10.10 -10.25 18.53
CA PRO A 108 10.54 -11.53 19.04
C PRO A 108 9.61 -12.65 18.55
N ASN A 109 10.17 -13.83 18.29
CA ASN A 109 9.36 -14.99 17.96
C ASN A 109 8.44 -15.31 19.15
N LEU A 110 7.16 -15.53 18.84
CA LEU A 110 6.09 -15.77 19.81
C LEU A 110 6.22 -17.16 20.44
#